data_AF-A0A382U6J2-F1
#
_entry.id   AF-A0A382U6J2-F1
#
_cell.length_a   1.000
_cell.length_b   1.000
_cell.length_c   1.000
_cell.angle_alpha   90.00
_cell.angle_beta   90.00
_cell.angle_gamma   90.00
#
_symmetry.space_group_name_H-M   'P 1'
#
loop_
_entity.id
_entity.type
_entity.pdbx_description
1 polymer ?
#
loop_
_entity_poly.entity_id
_entity_poly.type
_entity_poly.pdbx_seq_one_letter_code
_entity_poly.pdbx_strand_id
1 'polypeptide(L)' 'MSLKLHLGCGKKIIPDFIHIDQNNFDHIDYVSDVCKLSMFRNNSVDLIYASHVLEYFDRYEVNNVLGEW' A
#
# COMPACT_ATOMS: atom_id res chain seq x y z
N MET A 1 -3.83 2.09 18.85
CA MET A 1 -4.59 1.74 17.62
C MET A 1 -3.61 1.07 16.69
N SER A 2 -4.01 0.00 16.00
CA SER A 2 -3.11 -0.73 15.09
C SER A 2 -3.11 -0.06 13.71
N LEU A 3 -1.93 0.18 13.14
CA LEU A 3 -1.77 0.81 11.82
C LEU A 3 -1.76 -0.28 10.74
N LYS A 4 -2.74 -0.26 9.83
CA LYS A 4 -2.91 -1.26 8.78
C LYS A 4 -3.03 -0.60 7.41
N LEU A 5 -2.30 -1.09 6.42
CA LEU A 5 -2.29 -0.54 5.06
C LEU A 5 -2.92 -1.52 4.06
N HIS A 6 -3.76 -1.00 3.17
CA HIS A 6 -4.29 -1.72 2.01
C HIS A 6 -3.68 -1.11 0.76
N LEU A 7 -2.62 -1.74 0.25
CA LEU A 7 -1.86 -1.27 -0.91
C LEU A 7 -2.52 -1.76 -2.20
N GLY A 8 -2.62 -0.89 -3.21
CA GLY A 8 -3.24 -1.20 -4.50
C GLY A 8 -4.69 -1.62 -4.35
N CYS A 9 -5.42 -0.93 -3.46
CA CYS A 9 -6.77 -1.32 -3.04
C CYS A 9 -7.84 -1.17 -4.13
N GLY A 10 -7.58 -0.41 -5.18
CA GLY A 10 -8.49 -0.16 -6.28
C GLY A 10 -9.83 0.40 -5.77
N LYS A 11 -10.92 -0.32 -6.02
CA LYS A 11 -12.28 0.07 -5.57
C LYS A 11 -12.69 -0.55 -4.24
N LYS A 12 -11.81 -1.34 -3.60
CA LYS A 12 -12.15 -2.17 -2.44
C LYS A 12 -11.91 -1.41 -1.14
N ILE A 13 -12.96 -1.30 -0.33
CA ILE A 13 -12.90 -0.73 1.01
C ILE A 13 -12.84 -1.87 2.02
N ILE A 14 -11.85 -1.80 2.91
CA ILE A 14 -11.72 -2.70 4.06
C ILE A 14 -11.74 -1.82 5.32
N PRO A 15 -12.68 -2.02 6.25
CA PRO A 15 -12.73 -1.27 7.51
C PRO A 15 -11.40 -1.37 8.28
N ASP A 16 -11.02 -0.28 8.96
CA ASP A 16 -9.82 -0.15 9.78
C ASP A 16 -8.47 -0.23 9.02
N PHE A 17 -8.49 -0.17 7.69
CA PHE A 17 -7.29 -0.02 6.86
C PHE A 17 -7.20 1.39 6.31
N ILE A 18 -5.96 1.87 6.17
CA ILE A 18 -5.64 3.03 5.34
C ILE A 18 -5.53 2.55 3.89
N HIS A 19 -6.31 3.16 3.00
CA HIS A 19 -6.39 2.82 1.58
C HIS A 19 -5.38 3.64 0.76
N ILE A 20 -4.49 2.94 0.06
CA ILE A 20 -3.42 3.54 -0.76
C ILE A 20 -3.51 2.99 -2.17
N ASP A 21 -3.62 3.87 -3.15
CA ASP A 21 -3.65 3.53 -4.57
C ASP A 21 -3.16 4.71 -5.42
N GLN A 22 -2.69 4.43 -6.64
CA GLN A 22 -2.36 5.49 -7.59
C GLN A 22 -3.61 6.05 -8.28
N ASN A 23 -4.70 5.27 -8.30
CA ASN A 23 -5.98 5.72 -8.80
C ASN A 23 -6.69 6.61 -7.78
N ASN A 24 -7.33 7.66 -8.27
CA ASN A 24 -8.06 8.59 -7.42
C ASN A 24 -9.52 8.13 -7.26
N PHE A 25 -9.84 7.52 -6.12
CA PHE A 25 -11.22 7.22 -5.70
C PHE A 25 -11.52 7.94 -4.37
N ASP A 26 -12.81 8.24 -4.12
CA ASP A 26 -13.24 9.01 -2.93
C ASP A 26 -12.84 8.40 -1.58
N HIS A 27 -12.56 7.10 -1.52
CA HIS A 27 -12.18 6.38 -0.31
C HIS A 27 -10.67 6.26 -0.09
N ILE A 28 -9.85 6.76 -1.02
CA ILE A 28 -8.39 6.64 -0.94
C ILE A 28 -7.88 7.70 0.04
N ASP A 29 -7.20 7.23 1.10
CA ASP A 29 -6.58 8.13 2.09
C ASP A 29 -5.31 8.78 1.53
N TYR A 30 -4.54 8.02 0.75
CA TYR A 30 -3.33 8.49 0.09
C TYR A 30 -3.29 8.07 -1.38
N VAL A 31 -3.42 9.05 -2.28
CA VAL A 31 -3.13 8.84 -3.70
C VAL A 31 -1.62 8.80 -3.89
N SER A 32 -1.04 7.60 -3.90
CA SER A 32 0.42 7.40 -3.93
C SER A 32 0.79 6.12 -4.66
N ASP A 33 2.04 6.10 -5.13
CA ASP A 33 2.71 4.89 -5.56
C ASP A 33 2.99 3.98 -4.35
N VAL A 34 2.60 2.71 -4.42
CA VAL A 34 2.82 1.73 -3.34
C VAL A 34 4.31 1.43 -3.13
N CYS A 35 5.18 1.87 -4.03
CA CYS A 35 6.64 1.84 -3.88
C CYS A 35 7.21 3.06 -3.15
N LYS A 36 6.35 4.00 -2.70
CA LYS A 36 6.75 5.24 -2.03
C LYS A 36 5.79 5.54 -0.88
N LEU A 37 6.14 5.05 0.30
CA LEU A 37 5.36 5.08 1.53
C LEU A 37 5.94 6.06 2.56
N SER A 38 6.63 7.12 2.12
CA SER A 38 7.34 8.09 2.97
C SER A 38 6.45 8.91 3.92
N MET A 39 5.13 8.85 3.75
CA MET A 39 4.16 9.41 4.70
C MET A 39 4.07 8.59 6.00
N PHE A 40 4.59 7.36 6.01
CA PHE A 40 4.70 6.50 7.19
C PHE A 40 6.15 6.42 7.66
N ARG A 41 6.33 6.22 8.97
CA ARG A 41 7.66 5.98 9.54
C ARG A 41 8.05 4.52 9.30
N ASN A 42 9.32 4.25 9.03
CA ASN A 42 9.84 2.88 8.97
C ASN A 42 9.51 2.11 10.27
N ASN A 43 9.13 0.83 10.12
CA ASN A 43 8.76 -0.05 11.24
C ASN A 43 7.58 0.46 12.10
N SER A 44 6.62 1.17 11.50
CA SER A 44 5.42 1.67 12.23
C SER A 44 4.11 0.97 11.87
N VAL A 45 4.09 0.15 10.82
CA VAL A 45 2.90 -0.53 10.31
C VAL A 45 2.81 -1.94 10.89
N ASP A 46 1.66 -2.31 11.44
CA ASP A 46 1.45 -3.63 12.04
C ASP A 46 1.02 -4.68 11.01
N LEU A 47 0.35 -4.26 9.93
CA LEU A 47 -0.15 -5.15 8.88
C LEU A 47 -0.22 -4.44 7.53
N ILE A 48 0.30 -5.11 6.51
CA ILE A 48 0.14 -4.73 5.10
C ILE A 48 -0.68 -5.80 4.41
N TYR A 49 -1.76 -5.39 3.76
CA TYR A 49 -2.56 -6.22 2.86
C TYR A 49 -2.39 -5.71 1.42
N ALA A 50 -1.90 -6.57 0.55
CA ALA A 50 -1.73 -6.30 -0.88
C ALA A 50 -2.21 -7.52 -1.67
N SER A 51 -3.13 -7.33 -2.61
CA SER A 51 -3.72 -8.41 -3.42
C SER A 51 -3.69 -8.02 -4.89
N HIS A 52 -3.11 -8.88 -5.73
CA HIS A 52 -2.86 -8.60 -7.15
C HIS A 52 -1.98 -7.36 -7.42
N VAL A 53 -1.11 -7.01 -6.47
CA VAL A 53 -0.22 -5.83 -6.59
C VAL A 53 1.18 -6.24 -7.06
N LEU A 54 1.76 -7.27 -6.44
CA LEU A 54 3.16 -7.64 -6.66
C LEU A 54 3.43 -8.10 -8.11
N GLU A 55 2.40 -8.59 -8.80
CA GLU A 55 2.46 -9.06 -10.19
C GLU A 55 2.71 -7.95 -11.23
N TYR A 56 2.57 -6.68 -10.83
CA TYR A 56 2.88 -5.53 -11.71
C TYR A 56 4.37 -5.16 -11.72
N PHE A 57 5.19 -5.74 -10.85
CA PHE A 57 6.62 -5.44 -10.74
C PHE A 57 7.46 -6.56 -11.34
N ASP A 58 8.57 -6.20 -11.98
CA ASP A 58 9.51 -7.19 -12.46
C ASP A 58 10.35 -7.81 -11.32
N ARG A 59 11.08 -8.88 -11.63
CA ARG A 59 11.86 -9.63 -10.61
C ARG A 59 12.93 -8.80 -9.91
N TYR A 60 13.43 -7.75 -10.54
CA TYR A 60 14.45 -6.86 -9.97
C TYR A 60 13.79 -5.79 -9.10
N GLU A 61 12.63 -5.28 -9.53
CA GLU A 61 11.84 -4.29 -8.79
C GLU A 61 11.26 -4.84 -7.50
N VAL A 62 10.81 -6.11 -7.49
CA VAL A 62 10.17 -6.74 -6.32
C VAL A 62 11.01 -6.62 -5.04
N ASN A 63 12.34 -6.71 -5.11
CA ASN A 63 13.19 -6.56 -3.92
C ASN A 63 13.13 -5.15 -3.33
N ASN A 64 13.03 -4.12 -4.17
CA ASN A 64 12.89 -2.74 -3.70
C ASN A 64 11.49 -2.50 -3.15
N VAL A 65 10.46 -3.04 -3.81
CA VAL A 65 9.06 -2.95 -3.36
C VAL A 65 8.90 -3.57 -1.98
N LEU A 66 9.37 -4.80 -1.79
CA LEU A 66 9.31 -5.50 -0.49
C LEU A 66 10.24 -4.88 0.57
N GLY A 67 11.20 -4.05 0.18
CA GLY A 67 12.04 -3.30 1.12
C GLY A 67 11.39 -2.02 1.63
N GLU A 68 10.51 -1.41 0.81
CA GLU A 68 9.70 -0.25 1.20
C GLU A 68 8.50 -0.64 2.07
N TRP A 69 7.91 -1.81 1.81
CA TRP A 69 6.78 -2.37 2.57
C TRP A 69 7.22 -2.88 3.94
#